data_AF-A0A0S7YZL3-F1
#
_entry.id   AF-A0A0S7YZL3-F1
#
_cell.length_a   1.000
_cell.length_b   1.000
_cell.length_c   1.000
_cell.angle_alpha   90.00
_cell.angle_beta   90.00
_cell.angle_gamma   90.00
#
_symmetry.space_group_name_H-M   'P 1'
#
loop_
_entity.id
_entity.type
_entity.pdbx_description
1 polymer ?
#
loop_
_entity_poly.entity_id
_entity_poly.type
_entity_poly.pdbx_seq_one_letter_code
_entity_poly.pdbx_strand_id
1 'polypeptide(L)'
;MTGADPYSPRVRELFAAAPRAGSLGPGSGRVRWGEAMALERGAWVRFEVRVEAGVVVEARFRAWGCPHVLAASALAAERLEGWAPGAAPGLDAATLSAELGVPAEKLGRLLVVEDAVTALAAAAAPAD
;
A
#
# COMPACT_ATOMS: atom_id res chain seq x y z
N MET A 1 -3.88 32.33 11.24
CA MET A 1 -4.55 31.04 10.95
C MET A 1 -3.70 29.94 11.55
N THR A 2 -4.00 29.50 12.76
CA THR A 2 -3.38 28.28 13.31
C THR A 2 -3.95 27.11 12.52
N GLY A 3 -3.24 26.70 11.47
CA GLY A 3 -3.67 25.62 10.59
C GLY A 3 -3.83 24.35 11.41
N ALA A 4 -5.06 23.84 11.46
CA ALA A 4 -5.32 22.53 12.04
C ALA A 4 -4.40 21.51 11.36
N ASP A 5 -3.75 20.70 12.19
CA ASP A 5 -2.92 19.61 11.75
C ASP A 5 -3.69 18.72 10.74
N PRO A 6 -3.22 18.60 9.49
CA PRO A 6 -3.97 17.89 8.45
C PRO A 6 -3.82 16.36 8.52
N TYR A 7 -3.11 15.82 9.54
CA TYR A 7 -2.81 14.40 9.67
C TYR A 7 -3.31 13.84 11.01
N SER A 8 -3.95 12.66 10.95
CA SER A 8 -4.32 11.93 12.15
C SER A 8 -3.08 11.43 12.91
N PRO A 9 -3.21 11.09 14.20
CA PRO A 9 -2.14 10.41 14.95
C PRO A 9 -1.65 9.14 14.25
N ARG A 10 -2.54 8.37 13.64
CA ARG A 10 -2.21 7.13 12.93
C ARG A 10 -1.38 7.40 11.67
N VAL A 11 -1.72 8.43 10.90
CA VAL A 11 -0.92 8.83 9.72
C VAL A 11 0.48 9.25 10.15
N ARG A 12 0.60 10.00 11.25
CA ARG A 12 1.89 10.44 11.78
C ARG A 12 2.77 9.26 12.22
N GLU A 13 2.19 8.31 12.94
CA GLU A 13 2.87 7.09 13.39
C GLU A 13 3.41 6.29 12.21
N LEU A 14 2.54 5.96 11.25
CA LEU A 14 2.92 5.15 10.09
C LEU A 14 3.89 5.87 9.16
N PHE A 15 3.75 7.20 8.99
CA PHE A 15 4.70 7.99 8.21
C PHE A 15 6.09 8.03 8.87
N ALA A 16 6.16 8.15 10.20
CA ALA A 16 7.43 8.21 10.91
C ALA A 16 8.15 6.84 10.98
N ALA A 17 7.39 5.77 11.22
CA ALA A 17 7.95 4.43 11.36
C ALA A 17 8.16 3.72 10.01
N ALA A 18 7.33 4.04 9.00
CA ALA A 18 7.29 3.41 7.69
C ALA A 18 7.49 1.88 7.72
N PRO A 19 6.72 1.14 8.54
CA PRO A 19 6.91 -0.29 8.68
C PRO A 19 6.72 -0.97 7.32
N ARG A 20 7.54 -1.99 7.05
CA ARG A 20 7.58 -2.69 5.75
C ARG A 20 8.10 -1.86 4.56
N ALA A 21 8.63 -0.66 4.77
CA ALA A 21 9.38 0.03 3.71
C ALA A 21 10.61 -0.78 3.29
N GLY A 22 10.88 -0.84 1.98
CA GLY A 22 12.02 -1.54 1.41
C GLY A 22 11.66 -2.40 0.20
N SER A 23 12.57 -3.29 -0.17
CA SER A 23 12.39 -4.24 -1.27
C SER A 23 12.81 -5.62 -0.79
N LEU A 24 12.17 -6.66 -1.31
CA LEU A 24 12.54 -8.06 -1.01
C LEU A 24 13.82 -8.48 -1.77
N GLY A 25 14.27 -7.66 -2.72
CA GLY A 25 15.42 -7.95 -3.57
C GLY A 25 15.20 -9.12 -4.54
N PRO A 26 16.18 -9.43 -5.39
CA PRO A 26 16.10 -10.51 -6.37
C PRO A 26 16.26 -11.93 -5.78
N GLY A 27 16.25 -12.07 -4.45
CA GLY A 27 16.69 -13.29 -3.74
C GLY A 27 15.61 -14.35 -3.50
N SER A 28 15.72 -15.48 -4.19
CA SER A 28 15.32 -16.86 -3.79
C SER A 28 13.85 -17.24 -3.56
N GLY A 29 12.88 -16.31 -3.55
CA GLY A 29 11.46 -16.64 -3.43
C GLY A 29 10.64 -16.35 -4.69
N ARG A 30 9.42 -16.91 -4.81
CA ARG A 30 8.40 -16.43 -5.78
C ARG A 30 7.93 -15.03 -5.35
N VAL A 31 8.78 -14.03 -5.55
CA VAL A 31 8.47 -12.63 -5.30
C VAL A 31 7.53 -12.15 -6.40
N ARG A 32 6.42 -11.56 -5.99
CA ARG A 32 5.41 -10.96 -6.87
C ARG A 32 5.30 -9.48 -6.54
N TRP A 33 4.85 -8.69 -7.50
CA TRP A 33 4.78 -7.25 -7.32
C TRP A 33 3.61 -6.65 -8.08
N GLY A 34 3.19 -5.49 -7.61
CA GLY A 34 2.21 -4.63 -8.26
C GLY A 34 2.60 -3.19 -8.00
N GLU A 35 2.45 -2.34 -9.00
CA GLU A 35 2.79 -0.92 -8.89
C GLU A 35 1.80 -0.04 -9.65
N ALA A 36 1.66 1.18 -9.18
CA ALA A 36 0.85 2.20 -9.82
C ALA A 36 1.49 3.57 -9.66
N MET A 37 1.20 4.46 -10.61
CA MET A 37 1.74 5.81 -10.66
C MET A 37 0.63 6.81 -10.97
N ALA A 38 0.61 7.91 -10.24
CA ALA A 38 -0.29 9.04 -10.43
C ALA A 38 0.56 10.32 -10.53
N LEU A 39 1.11 10.59 -11.72
CA LEU A 39 2.06 11.69 -11.97
C LEU A 39 1.45 13.06 -11.63
N GLU A 40 0.20 13.28 -12.01
CA GLU A 40 -0.57 14.50 -11.74
C GLU A 40 -0.78 14.75 -10.25
N ARG A 41 -0.65 13.71 -9.42
CA ARG A 41 -0.74 13.77 -7.96
C ARG A 41 0.62 13.65 -7.28
N GLY A 42 1.70 13.48 -8.04
CA GLY A 42 3.04 13.31 -7.50
C GLY A 42 3.13 12.10 -6.56
N ALA A 43 2.60 10.95 -6.98
CA ALA A 43 2.67 9.73 -6.20
C ALA A 43 2.99 8.48 -7.04
N TRP A 44 3.68 7.54 -6.42
CA TRP A 44 3.95 6.20 -6.94
C TRP A 44 4.05 5.23 -5.77
N VAL A 45 3.55 4.01 -5.97
CA VAL A 45 3.58 2.93 -4.99
C VAL A 45 3.90 1.64 -5.70
N ARG A 46 4.78 0.84 -5.09
CA ARG A 46 5.08 -0.54 -5.49
C ARG A 46 5.07 -1.43 -4.27
N PHE A 47 4.27 -2.49 -4.34
CA PHE A 47 4.29 -3.59 -3.38
C PHE A 47 5.13 -4.75 -3.94
N GLU A 48 5.92 -5.37 -3.07
CA GLU A 48 6.65 -6.60 -3.34
C GLU A 48 6.28 -7.60 -2.26
N VAL A 49 5.80 -8.77 -2.65
CA VAL A 49 5.37 -9.82 -1.73
C VAL A 49 6.05 -11.14 -2.02
N ARG A 50 6.45 -11.86 -0.98
CA ARG A 50 6.89 -13.25 -1.07
C ARG A 50 5.71 -14.15 -0.75
N VAL A 51 5.44 -15.11 -1.63
CA VAL A 51 4.29 -16.02 -1.53
C VAL A 51 4.76 -17.44 -1.30
N GLU A 52 4.22 -18.09 -0.26
CA GLU A 52 4.44 -19.50 0.06
C GLU A 52 3.10 -20.19 0.25
N ALA A 53 2.91 -21.35 -0.38
CA ALA A 53 1.66 -22.11 -0.34
C ALA A 53 0.39 -21.27 -0.63
N GLY A 54 0.51 -20.26 -1.50
CA GLY A 54 -0.60 -19.38 -1.90
C GLY A 54 -0.87 -18.20 -0.94
N VAL A 55 -0.10 -18.06 0.12
CA VAL A 55 -0.24 -16.99 1.13
C VAL A 55 0.96 -16.06 1.09
N VAL A 56 0.75 -14.76 1.26
CA VAL A 56 1.82 -13.78 1.43
C VAL A 56 2.44 -13.95 2.81
N VAL A 57 3.71 -14.35 2.85
CA VAL A 57 4.48 -14.52 4.11
C VAL A 57 5.33 -13.30 4.45
N GLU A 58 5.57 -12.43 3.47
CA GLU A 58 6.29 -11.18 3.67
C GLU A 58 5.85 -10.17 2.60
N ALA A 59 5.57 -8.94 3.01
CA ALA A 59 5.27 -7.82 2.14
C ALA A 59 6.20 -6.65 2.44
N ARG A 60 6.68 -6.00 1.38
CA ARG A 60 7.44 -4.75 1.42
C ARG A 60 6.84 -3.74 0.45
N PHE A 61 7.07 -2.46 0.70
CA PHE A 61 6.68 -1.42 -0.23
C PHE A 61 7.79 -0.40 -0.49
N ARG A 62 7.77 0.17 -1.69
CA ARG A 62 8.48 1.40 -2.03
C ARG A 62 7.45 2.41 -2.53
N ALA A 63 7.55 3.64 -2.07
CA ALA A 63 6.64 4.68 -2.47
C ALA A 63 7.29 6.06 -2.36
N TRP A 64 6.81 6.99 -3.18
CA TRP A 64 6.99 8.42 -2.97
C TRP A 64 5.62 9.09 -3.13
N GLY A 65 5.35 10.11 -2.30
CA GLY A 65 4.05 10.74 -2.20
C GLY A 65 3.88 11.52 -0.91
N CYS A 66 2.68 12.05 -0.67
CA CYS A 66 2.40 12.76 0.58
C CYS A 66 2.31 11.79 1.78
N PRO A 67 2.33 12.29 3.04
CA PRO A 67 2.26 11.43 4.22
C PRO A 67 1.06 10.47 4.25
N HIS A 68 -0.09 10.85 3.68
CA HIS A 68 -1.23 9.94 3.54
C HIS A 68 -0.94 8.74 2.64
N VAL A 69 -0.24 8.94 1.51
CA VAL A 69 0.14 7.86 0.59
C VAL A 69 1.10 6.91 1.28
N LEU A 70 2.09 7.45 2.00
CA LEU A 70 3.11 6.64 2.68
C LEU A 70 2.50 5.84 3.85
N ALA A 71 1.65 6.47 4.65
CA ALA A 71 0.93 5.80 5.73
C ALA A 71 0.00 4.69 5.20
N ALA A 72 -0.76 4.97 4.14
CA ALA A 72 -1.61 3.97 3.49
C ALA A 72 -0.80 2.83 2.86
N SER A 73 0.36 3.11 2.28
CA SER A 73 1.24 2.07 1.73
C SER A 73 1.78 1.16 2.83
N ALA A 74 2.18 1.74 3.97
CA ALA A 74 2.64 0.97 5.13
C ALA A 74 1.52 0.06 5.68
N LEU A 75 0.32 0.63 5.89
CA LEU A 75 -0.84 -0.12 6.37
C LEU A 75 -1.25 -1.24 5.38
N ALA A 76 -1.23 -0.95 4.08
CA ALA A 76 -1.54 -1.93 3.06
C ALA A 76 -0.51 -3.07 3.04
N ALA A 77 0.78 -2.77 3.16
CA ALA A 77 1.82 -3.79 3.25
C ALA A 77 1.64 -4.70 4.47
N GLU A 78 1.31 -4.14 5.64
CA GLU A 78 0.99 -4.95 6.84
C GLU A 78 -0.20 -5.88 6.60
N ARG A 79 -1.28 -5.37 5.99
CA ARG A 79 -2.51 -6.12 5.77
C ARG A 79 -2.41 -7.13 4.62
N LEU A 80 -1.45 -7.00 3.71
CA LEU A 80 -1.20 -8.01 2.67
C LEU A 80 -0.67 -9.32 3.25
N GLU A 81 0.07 -9.27 4.37
CA GLU A 81 0.60 -10.48 5.01
C GLU A 81 -0.50 -11.34 5.61
N GLY A 82 -0.40 -12.66 5.41
CA GLY A 82 -1.41 -13.63 5.83
C GLY A 82 -2.57 -13.80 4.84
N TRP A 83 -2.65 -13.00 3.77
CA TRP A 83 -3.66 -13.12 2.73
C TRP A 83 -3.11 -13.73 1.44
N ALA A 84 -3.99 -14.29 0.62
CA ALA A 84 -3.63 -14.66 -0.73
C ALA A 84 -3.48 -13.37 -1.58
N PRO A 85 -2.52 -13.28 -2.51
CA PRO A 85 -2.31 -12.06 -3.29
C PRO A 85 -3.53 -11.60 -4.09
N GLY A 86 -4.41 -12.51 -4.51
CA GLY A 86 -5.66 -12.20 -5.22
C GLY A 86 -6.85 -11.88 -4.30
N ALA A 87 -6.68 -11.98 -2.98
CA ALA A 87 -7.73 -11.78 -1.99
C ALA A 87 -7.20 -10.91 -0.85
N ALA A 88 -7.10 -9.60 -1.10
CA ALA A 88 -6.69 -8.62 -0.09
C ALA A 88 -7.88 -7.74 0.30
N PRO A 89 -8.70 -8.14 1.29
CA PRO A 89 -9.90 -7.40 1.66
C PRO A 89 -9.56 -6.06 2.33
N GLY A 90 -10.35 -5.02 2.05
CA GLY A 90 -10.28 -3.75 2.76
C GLY A 90 -9.02 -2.92 2.48
N LEU A 91 -8.46 -3.05 1.28
CA LEU A 91 -7.36 -2.21 0.77
C LEU A 91 -7.82 -1.20 -0.29
N ASP A 92 -9.13 -1.04 -0.44
CA ASP A 92 -9.68 0.07 -1.22
C ASP A 92 -9.45 1.42 -0.51
N ALA A 93 -9.41 2.49 -1.30
CA ALA A 93 -9.12 3.83 -0.84
C ALA A 93 -10.10 4.29 0.25
N ALA A 94 -11.38 3.88 0.20
CA ALA A 94 -12.38 4.31 1.18
C ALA A 94 -12.12 3.67 2.55
N THR A 95 -11.83 2.38 2.59
CA THR A 95 -11.44 1.65 3.81
C THR A 95 -10.15 2.24 4.40
N LEU A 96 -9.11 2.45 3.57
CA LEU A 96 -7.86 3.07 4.01
C LEU A 96 -8.07 4.50 4.53
N SER A 97 -8.92 5.28 3.87
CA SER A 97 -9.26 6.65 4.28
C SER A 97 -9.94 6.69 5.64
N ALA A 98 -10.91 5.81 5.87
CA ALA A 98 -11.63 5.72 7.14
C ALA A 98 -10.69 5.34 8.29
N GLU A 99 -9.83 4.33 8.08
CA GLU A 99 -8.90 3.85 9.10
C GLU A 99 -7.81 4.89 9.44
N LEU A 100 -7.32 5.60 8.43
CA LEU A 100 -6.29 6.63 8.60
C LEU A 100 -6.85 7.99 9.02
N GLY A 101 -8.17 8.17 9.06
CA GLY A 101 -8.79 9.48 9.31
C GLY A 101 -8.44 10.52 8.23
N VAL A 102 -8.30 10.07 6.98
CA VAL A 102 -8.05 10.96 5.84
C VAL A 102 -9.37 11.67 5.48
N PRO A 103 -9.39 13.00 5.33
CA PRO A 103 -10.58 13.74 4.91
C PRO A 103 -11.12 13.25 3.57
N ALA A 104 -12.45 13.20 3.42
CA ALA A 104 -13.11 12.64 2.23
C ALA A 104 -12.69 13.34 0.93
N GLU A 105 -12.42 14.65 0.98
CA GLU A 105 -11.99 15.44 -0.16
C GLU A 105 -10.57 15.07 -0.63
N LYS A 106 -9.82 14.31 0.18
CA LYS A 106 -8.47 13.82 -0.12
C LYS A 106 -8.43 12.33 -0.48
N LEU A 107 -9.58 11.66 -0.58
CA LEU A 107 -9.68 10.23 -0.93
C LEU A 107 -8.92 9.90 -2.22
N GLY A 108 -8.98 10.78 -3.22
CA GLY A 108 -8.28 10.62 -4.50
C GLY A 108 -6.75 10.54 -4.40
N ARG A 109 -6.15 10.80 -3.24
CA ARG A 109 -4.72 10.57 -2.97
C ARG A 109 -4.40 9.11 -2.67
N LEU A 110 -5.37 8.32 -2.22
CA LEU A 110 -5.19 6.92 -1.83
C LEU A 110 -5.44 5.94 -2.97
N LEU A 111 -6.08 6.38 -4.06
CA LEU A 111 -6.37 5.54 -5.24
C LEU A 111 -5.10 4.89 -5.80
N VAL A 112 -3.95 5.58 -5.80
CA VAL A 112 -2.67 4.99 -6.26
C VAL A 112 -2.22 3.78 -5.42
N VAL A 113 -2.61 3.73 -4.14
CA VAL A 113 -2.32 2.60 -3.25
C VAL A 113 -3.22 1.42 -3.61
N GLU A 114 -4.52 1.68 -3.78
CA GLU A 114 -5.51 0.69 -4.23
C GLU A 114 -5.16 0.13 -5.61
N ASP A 115 -4.74 0.99 -6.55
CA ASP A 115 -4.33 0.60 -7.89
C ASP A 115 -3.10 -0.32 -7.85
N ALA A 116 -2.12 -0.03 -6.98
CA ALA A 116 -0.94 -0.87 -6.82
C ALA A 116 -1.28 -2.24 -6.19
N VAL A 117 -2.21 -2.28 -5.24
CA VAL A 117 -2.76 -3.54 -4.69
C VAL A 117 -3.52 -4.32 -5.76
N THR A 118 -4.34 -3.65 -6.55
CA THR A 118 -5.10 -4.24 -7.65
C THR A 118 -4.17 -4.83 -8.71
N ALA A 119 -3.09 -4.12 -9.07
CA ALA A 119 -2.07 -4.62 -9.97
C ALA A 119 -1.38 -5.88 -9.42
N LEU A 120 -1.08 -5.90 -8.11
CA LEU A 120 -0.51 -7.09 -7.45
C LEU A 120 -1.46 -8.28 -7.49
N ALA A 121 -2.75 -8.03 -7.26
CA ALA A 121 -3.80 -9.05 -7.32
C ALA A 121 -4.02 -9.57 -8.74
N ALA A 122 -3.98 -8.70 -9.76
CA ALA A 122 -4.11 -9.10 -11.17
C ALA A 122 -2.94 -9.97 -11.61
N ALA A 123 -1.71 -9.65 -11.17
CA ALA A 123 -0.54 -10.50 -11.40
C ALA A 123 -0.62 -11.87 -10.67
N ALA A 124 -1.69 -12.15 -9.92
CA ALA A 124 -1.92 -13.40 -9.17
C ALA A 124 -2.74 -14.43 -9.92
N ALA A 125 -3.39 -14.04 -11.01
CA ALA A 125 -4.04 -14.98 -11.88
C ALA A 125 -3.01 -16.02 -12.36
N PRO A 126 -3.38 -17.31 -12.43
CA PRO A 126 -2.50 -18.31 -13.00
C PRO A 126 -2.11 -17.86 -14.42
N ALA A 127 -0.81 -17.86 -14.72
CA ALA A 127 -0.39 -17.88 -16.11
C ALA A 127 -0.87 -19.23 -16.67
N ASP A 128 -1.77 -19.18 -17.66
CA ASP A 128 -2.24 -20.35 -18.40
C ASP A 128 -1.07 -21.22 -18.91
#